data_AF-A0A7U7J4U5-F1
#
_entry.id   AF-A0A7U7J4U5-F1
#
_cell.length_a   1.000
_cell.length_b   1.000
_cell.length_c   1.000
_cell.angle_alpha   90.00
_cell.angle_beta   90.00
_cell.angle_gamma   90.00
#
_symmetry.space_group_name_H-M   'P 1'
#
loop_
_entity.id
_entity.type
_entity.pdbx_description
1 polymer ?
#
loop_
_entity_poly.entity_id
_entity_poly.type
_entity_poly.pdbx_seq_one_letter_code
_entity_poly.pdbx_strand_id
1 'polypeptide(L)'
;MSIHLYFSLIPEALIASMLPPEEFGQYYATGHKFKSKGQAVFFEVDPTYRHEYFDIDGCFARCVAKPNGAPKNSIYISMYRVMEHLPVSALGKLYLTTAMGATLGLSRANELPKVEPELHMYQDLAPINSLVVSLLDPAAYYADVTTKPSKSFRFPGMCLVELELGPLARDPENGREDDLPYLFMQHLREALMELTPGSKQNKLVHRVHSLEFPFRMVKNGFFAGIGSELVYYPMLSHAVLRKDHNNWWRSANL
;
A
#
# COMPACT_ATOMS: atom_id res chain seq x y z
N MET A 1 26.70 -7.53 -9.76
CA MET A 1 25.25 -7.69 -9.57
C MET A 1 24.89 -6.96 -8.29
N SER A 2 23.92 -6.05 -8.32
CA SER A 2 23.45 -5.30 -7.15
C SER A 2 22.43 -6.13 -6.35
N ILE A 3 22.44 -6.00 -5.03
CA ILE A 3 21.36 -6.49 -4.16
C ILE A 3 20.41 -5.32 -3.93
N HIS A 4 19.13 -5.55 -4.20
CA HIS A 4 18.03 -4.65 -3.90
C HIS A 4 17.41 -5.05 -2.55
N LEU A 5 16.86 -4.06 -1.85
CA LEU A 5 16.11 -4.25 -0.63
C LEU A 5 14.66 -3.81 -0.87
N TYR A 6 13.70 -4.67 -0.56
CA TYR A 6 12.28 -4.41 -0.79
C TYR A 6 11.49 -4.55 0.51
N PHE A 7 10.63 -3.58 0.77
CA PHE A 7 9.63 -3.63 1.83
C PHE A 7 8.25 -3.94 1.21
N SER A 8 7.82 -5.19 1.31
CA SER A 8 6.50 -5.65 0.86
C SER A 8 5.43 -5.29 1.88
N LEU A 9 4.25 -4.91 1.40
CA LEU A 9 3.02 -4.68 2.17
C LEU A 9 2.04 -5.85 2.05
N ILE A 10 2.19 -6.71 1.04
CA ILE A 10 1.26 -7.83 0.77
C ILE A 10 2.06 -9.13 0.59
N PRO A 11 2.30 -9.90 1.68
CA PRO A 11 2.20 -9.49 3.09
C PRO A 11 3.38 -8.58 3.51
N GLU A 12 3.34 -8.11 4.74
CA GLU A 12 4.44 -7.34 5.35
C GLU A 12 5.75 -8.14 5.37
N ALA A 13 6.80 -7.66 4.69
CA ALA A 13 8.12 -8.31 4.72
C ALA A 13 9.26 -7.40 4.26
N LEU A 14 10.45 -7.61 4.81
CA LEU A 14 11.71 -7.02 4.34
C LEU A 14 12.50 -8.11 3.59
N ILE A 15 12.83 -7.85 2.33
CA ILE A 15 13.33 -8.88 1.40
C ILE A 15 14.55 -8.35 0.65
N ALA A 16 15.66 -9.10 0.69
CA ALA A 16 16.79 -8.89 -0.20
C ALA A 16 16.58 -9.66 -1.52
N SER A 17 16.92 -9.07 -2.65
CA SER A 17 16.80 -9.70 -3.96
C SER A 17 17.91 -9.25 -4.91
N MET A 18 18.30 -10.10 -5.87
CA MET A 18 19.14 -9.68 -6.99
C MET A 18 18.31 -9.27 -8.22
N LEU A 19 16.98 -9.33 -8.13
CA LEU A 19 16.07 -8.94 -9.20
C LEU A 19 15.78 -7.43 -9.12
N PRO A 20 15.80 -6.70 -10.25
CA PRO A 20 15.31 -5.33 -10.30
C PRO A 20 13.79 -5.28 -10.03
N PRO A 21 13.21 -4.11 -9.73
CA PRO A 21 11.84 -4.00 -9.21
C PRO A 21 10.78 -4.65 -10.10
N GLU A 22 10.89 -4.52 -11.42
CA GLU A 22 9.91 -5.10 -12.35
C GLU A 22 9.93 -6.64 -12.32
N GLU A 23 11.13 -7.23 -12.36
CA GLU A 23 11.32 -8.69 -12.27
C GLU A 23 10.96 -9.22 -10.89
N PHE A 24 11.31 -8.49 -9.82
CA PHE A 24 10.93 -8.84 -8.46
C PHE A 24 9.41 -8.85 -8.31
N GLY A 25 8.73 -7.79 -8.74
CA GLY A 25 7.26 -7.71 -8.69
C GLY A 25 6.61 -8.87 -9.43
N GLN A 26 7.02 -9.13 -10.67
CA GLN A 26 6.51 -10.26 -11.46
C GLN A 26 6.70 -11.59 -10.72
N TYR A 27 7.92 -11.86 -10.24
CA TYR A 27 8.23 -13.07 -9.49
C TYR A 27 7.40 -13.19 -8.22
N TYR A 28 7.23 -12.10 -7.48
CA TYR A 28 6.54 -12.07 -6.20
C TYR A 28 5.04 -12.32 -6.36
N ALA A 29 4.43 -11.70 -7.38
CA ALA A 29 3.02 -11.84 -7.72
C ALA A 29 2.65 -13.23 -8.27
N THR A 30 3.51 -13.80 -9.13
CA THR A 30 3.13 -14.99 -9.94
C THR A 30 3.94 -16.25 -9.65
N GLY A 31 5.02 -16.12 -8.87
CA GLY A 31 5.97 -17.18 -8.58
C GLY A 31 6.83 -17.58 -9.79
N HIS A 32 7.83 -18.41 -9.55
CA HIS A 32 8.80 -18.82 -10.59
C HIS A 32 8.18 -19.53 -11.80
N LYS A 33 7.03 -20.19 -11.62
CA LYS A 33 6.34 -20.94 -12.70
C LYS A 33 5.09 -20.23 -13.19
N PHE A 34 4.84 -18.97 -12.79
CA PHE A 34 3.62 -18.22 -13.12
C PHE A 34 2.33 -18.97 -12.74
N LYS A 35 2.39 -19.75 -11.65
CA LYS A 35 1.29 -20.61 -11.18
C LYS A 35 0.52 -20.00 -10.02
N SER A 36 1.13 -19.05 -9.32
CA SER A 36 0.43 -18.23 -8.34
C SER A 36 -0.22 -17.05 -9.06
N LYS A 37 -1.31 -16.52 -8.49
CA LYS A 37 -1.91 -15.26 -8.90
C LYS A 37 -2.19 -14.48 -7.64
N GLY A 38 -1.42 -13.42 -7.42
CA GLY A 38 -1.64 -12.50 -6.31
C GLY A 38 -1.05 -11.14 -6.65
N GLN A 39 -1.56 -10.09 -6.00
CA GLN A 39 -0.99 -8.76 -6.15
C GLN A 39 0.26 -8.61 -5.29
N ALA A 40 1.13 -7.66 -5.66
CA ALA A 40 2.22 -7.21 -4.79
C ALA A 40 2.22 -5.69 -4.69
N VAL A 41 2.42 -5.17 -3.49
CA VAL A 41 2.66 -3.74 -3.24
C VAL A 41 3.91 -3.65 -2.39
N PHE A 42 4.95 -2.98 -2.87
CA PHE A 42 6.24 -2.93 -2.17
C PHE A 42 7.02 -1.66 -2.46
N PHE A 43 7.77 -1.19 -1.48
CA PHE A 43 8.76 -0.14 -1.66
C PHE A 43 10.12 -0.73 -2.02
N GLU A 44 10.84 -0.06 -2.92
CA GLU A 44 12.30 -0.17 -2.92
C GLU A 44 12.84 0.62 -1.73
N VAL A 45 13.78 0.02 -1.01
CA VAL A 45 14.42 0.57 0.20
C VAL A 45 15.87 0.83 -0.12
N ASP A 46 16.44 1.90 0.45
CA ASP A 46 17.88 2.17 0.35
C ASP A 46 18.70 0.91 0.73
N PRO A 47 19.50 0.35 -0.18
CA PRO A 47 20.25 -0.88 0.09
C PRO A 47 21.34 -0.70 1.16
N THR A 48 21.68 0.54 1.52
CA THR A 48 22.59 0.88 2.61
C THR A 48 21.90 0.96 3.98
N TYR A 49 20.56 0.90 4.02
CA TYR A 49 19.79 0.94 5.26
C TYR A 49 20.18 -0.18 6.23
N ARG A 50 20.38 0.15 7.51
CA ARG A 50 20.67 -0.82 8.58
C ARG A 50 19.91 -0.45 9.85
N HIS A 51 19.49 -1.47 10.58
CA HIS A 51 18.80 -1.34 11.87
C HIS A 51 19.05 -2.60 12.71
N GLU A 52 19.19 -2.45 14.03
CA GLU A 52 19.54 -3.56 14.95
C GLU A 52 18.53 -4.72 14.92
N TYR A 53 17.28 -4.42 14.57
CA TYR A 53 16.20 -5.41 14.45
C TYR A 53 16.38 -6.36 13.25
N PHE A 54 17.22 -6.02 12.26
CA PHE A 54 17.35 -6.78 11.02
C PHE A 54 18.79 -7.27 10.77
N ASP A 55 18.97 -8.58 10.54
CA ASP A 55 20.22 -9.16 10.02
C ASP A 55 20.36 -8.93 8.50
N ILE A 56 20.47 -7.67 8.07
CA ILE A 56 20.55 -7.31 6.65
C ILE A 56 21.86 -7.81 6.04
N ASP A 57 22.99 -7.59 6.73
CA ASP A 57 24.31 -7.99 6.21
C ASP A 57 24.46 -9.51 6.10
N GLY A 58 23.98 -10.27 7.10
CA GLY A 58 23.95 -11.73 7.02
C GLY A 58 23.04 -12.24 5.91
N CYS A 59 21.90 -11.58 5.66
CA CYS A 59 21.05 -11.89 4.52
C CYS A 59 21.72 -11.56 3.18
N PHE A 60 22.41 -10.43 3.07
CA PHE A 60 23.11 -10.02 1.86
C PHE A 60 24.25 -10.99 1.52
N ALA A 61 25.01 -11.45 2.51
CA ALA A 61 26.04 -12.47 2.34
C ALA A 61 25.49 -13.80 1.79
N ARG A 62 24.23 -14.12 2.08
CA ARG A 62 23.53 -15.31 1.54
C ARG A 62 22.85 -15.02 0.19
N CYS A 63 22.69 -13.76 -0.20
CA CYS A 63 22.01 -13.33 -1.43
C CYS A 63 22.95 -13.40 -2.64
N VAL A 64 23.43 -14.62 -2.91
CA VAL A 64 24.36 -14.92 -4.00
C VAL A 64 23.65 -15.63 -5.14
N ALA A 65 24.21 -15.48 -6.34
CA ALA A 65 23.71 -16.16 -7.54
C ALA A 65 23.63 -17.68 -7.32
N LYS A 66 22.64 -18.30 -7.98
CA LYS A 66 22.45 -19.76 -7.96
C LYS A 66 23.63 -20.47 -8.64
N PRO A 67 23.83 -21.79 -8.43
CA PRO A 67 24.92 -22.53 -9.06
C PRO A 67 24.96 -22.44 -10.60
N ASN A 68 23.83 -22.18 -11.25
CA ASN A 68 23.72 -21.97 -12.69
C ASN A 68 23.94 -20.51 -13.14
N GLY A 69 24.40 -19.62 -12.24
CA GLY A 69 24.64 -18.20 -12.52
C GLY A 69 23.40 -17.31 -12.49
N ALA A 70 22.19 -17.88 -12.36
CA ALA A 70 20.97 -17.08 -12.31
C ALA A 70 20.86 -16.25 -11.02
N PRO A 71 20.25 -15.06 -11.06
CA PRO A 71 20.10 -14.22 -9.87
C PRO A 71 19.31 -14.91 -8.76
N LYS A 72 19.61 -14.53 -7.51
CA LYS A 72 18.81 -14.92 -6.35
C LYS A 72 17.51 -14.11 -6.33
N ASN A 73 16.37 -14.81 -6.42
CA ASN A 73 15.07 -14.14 -6.51
C ASN A 73 14.69 -13.41 -5.21
N SER A 74 14.94 -14.01 -4.05
CA SER A 74 14.56 -13.44 -2.76
C SER A 74 15.25 -14.13 -1.58
N ILE A 75 15.58 -13.36 -0.56
CA ILE A 75 15.89 -13.79 0.81
C ILE A 75 15.09 -12.91 1.76
N TYR A 76 14.23 -13.52 2.56
CA TYR A 76 13.48 -12.82 3.59
C TYR A 76 14.40 -12.47 4.76
N ILE A 77 14.45 -11.20 5.11
CA ILE A 77 15.16 -10.64 6.26
C ILE A 77 14.22 -10.61 7.47
N SER A 78 12.99 -10.13 7.26
CA SER A 78 11.92 -10.16 8.26
C SER A 78 10.57 -10.31 7.57
N MET A 79 9.59 -10.84 8.30
CA MET A 79 8.18 -10.93 7.90
C MET A 79 7.26 -10.28 8.95
N TYR A 80 7.82 -9.47 9.86
CA TYR A 80 7.09 -8.88 10.98
C TYR A 80 7.73 -7.56 11.44
N ARG A 81 6.89 -6.59 11.82
CA ARG A 81 7.28 -5.26 12.36
C ARG A 81 8.29 -4.52 11.48
N VAL A 82 8.20 -4.72 10.18
CA VAL A 82 9.09 -4.05 9.22
C VAL A 82 8.76 -2.57 9.19
N MET A 83 7.47 -2.23 9.15
CA MET A 83 6.98 -0.85 9.14
C MET A 83 7.47 -0.04 10.36
N GLU A 84 7.49 -0.65 11.54
CA GLU A 84 7.91 0.01 12.79
C GLU A 84 9.41 0.29 12.86
N HIS A 85 10.18 -0.36 12.00
CA HIS A 85 11.63 -0.29 11.96
C HIS A 85 12.11 0.21 10.59
N LEU A 86 11.32 1.01 9.87
CA LEU A 86 11.75 1.67 8.64
C LEU A 86 11.45 3.18 8.72
N PRO A 87 12.47 4.05 8.71
CA PRO A 87 12.25 5.49 8.61
C PRO A 87 11.76 5.87 7.21
N VAL A 88 11.02 6.98 7.09
CA VAL A 88 10.54 7.46 5.78
C VAL A 88 11.70 7.78 4.84
N SER A 89 12.85 8.20 5.37
CA SER A 89 14.05 8.50 4.59
C SER A 89 14.66 7.26 3.90
N ALA A 90 14.39 6.04 4.38
CA ALA A 90 14.85 4.82 3.74
C ALA A 90 13.94 4.36 2.60
N LEU A 91 12.73 4.91 2.48
CA LEU A 91 11.76 4.53 1.46
C LEU A 91 12.06 5.24 0.14
N GLY A 92 12.29 4.43 -0.90
CA GLY A 92 12.43 4.86 -2.28
C GLY A 92 11.10 4.86 -3.03
N LYS A 93 11.10 4.33 -4.26
CA LYS A 93 9.92 4.25 -5.12
C LYS A 93 8.95 3.16 -4.62
N LEU A 94 7.65 3.41 -4.73
CA LEU A 94 6.60 2.41 -4.48
C LEU A 94 6.28 1.65 -5.77
N TYR A 95 6.05 0.35 -5.71
CA TYR A 95 5.71 -0.49 -6.85
C TYR A 95 4.40 -1.24 -6.63
N LEU A 96 3.55 -1.24 -7.65
CA LEU A 96 2.27 -1.93 -7.69
C LEU A 96 2.34 -3.02 -8.76
N THR A 97 2.22 -4.28 -8.37
CA THR A 97 2.23 -5.42 -9.29
C THR A 97 0.86 -6.08 -9.34
N THR A 98 0.31 -6.16 -10.54
CA THR A 98 -0.97 -6.83 -10.81
C THR A 98 -0.87 -8.34 -10.63
N ALA A 99 -1.99 -9.03 -10.50
CA ALA A 99 -2.03 -10.49 -10.34
C ALA A 99 -1.44 -11.28 -11.53
N MET A 100 -1.21 -10.61 -12.67
CA MET A 100 -0.54 -11.17 -13.85
C MET A 100 0.96 -10.80 -13.93
N GLY A 101 1.50 -10.08 -12.95
CA GLY A 101 2.93 -9.77 -12.86
C GLY A 101 3.36 -8.49 -13.58
N ALA A 102 2.45 -7.69 -14.12
CA ALA A 102 2.80 -6.36 -14.63
C ALA A 102 3.03 -5.40 -13.46
N THR A 103 4.15 -4.68 -13.46
CA THR A 103 4.61 -3.80 -12.38
C THR A 103 4.57 -2.31 -12.80
N LEU A 104 4.03 -1.45 -11.94
CA LEU A 104 4.01 0.01 -12.09
C LEU A 104 4.76 0.65 -10.92
N GLY A 105 5.69 1.56 -11.21
CA GLY A 105 6.38 2.32 -10.16
C GLY A 105 5.80 3.72 -9.97
N LEU A 106 5.49 4.09 -8.73
CA LEU A 106 5.04 5.42 -8.30
C LEU A 106 6.16 6.16 -7.55
N SER A 107 6.46 7.37 -7.99
CA SER A 107 7.44 8.24 -7.33
C SER A 107 6.82 8.96 -6.13
N ARG A 108 7.65 9.26 -5.13
CA ARG A 108 7.27 10.13 -4.01
C ARG A 108 6.88 11.52 -4.52
N ALA A 109 5.80 12.07 -3.97
CA ALA A 109 5.44 13.48 -4.15
C ALA A 109 6.09 14.37 -3.08
N ASN A 110 6.29 15.64 -3.43
CA ASN A 110 6.79 16.67 -2.50
C ASN A 110 5.69 17.24 -1.61
N GLU A 111 4.44 17.14 -2.05
CA GLU A 111 3.28 17.72 -1.38
C GLU A 111 2.18 16.66 -1.25
N LEU A 112 1.40 16.76 -0.17
CA LEU A 112 0.22 15.93 0.07
C LEU A 112 -0.91 16.28 -0.92
N PRO A 113 -1.87 15.38 -1.16
CA PRO A 113 -3.00 15.69 -2.04
C PRO A 113 -3.83 16.83 -1.48
N LYS A 114 -4.57 17.49 -2.37
CA LYS A 114 -5.54 18.51 -1.97
C LYS A 114 -6.65 17.87 -1.13
N VAL A 115 -7.06 18.56 -0.09
CA VAL A 115 -8.16 18.16 0.77
C VAL A 115 -9.47 18.55 0.10
N GLU A 116 -10.31 17.56 -0.18
CA GLU A 116 -11.68 17.75 -0.65
C GLU A 116 -12.66 17.53 0.51
N PRO A 117 -13.73 18.32 0.65
CA PRO A 117 -14.70 18.20 1.72
C PRO A 117 -15.67 17.05 1.45
N GLU A 118 -15.19 15.82 1.57
CA GLU A 118 -15.96 14.60 1.29
C GLU A 118 -15.59 13.47 2.27
N LEU A 119 -16.36 12.38 2.23
CA LEU A 119 -16.04 11.17 2.97
C LEU A 119 -14.91 10.42 2.29
N HIS A 120 -14.07 9.80 3.10
CA HIS A 120 -12.91 9.05 2.64
C HIS A 120 -13.03 7.58 3.01
N MET A 121 -12.42 6.71 2.20
CA MET A 121 -12.21 5.31 2.54
C MET A 121 -10.73 4.97 2.47
N TYR A 122 -10.22 4.47 3.58
CA TYR A 122 -8.84 4.04 3.73
C TYR A 122 -8.78 2.54 3.93
N GLN A 123 -7.86 1.92 3.21
CA GLN A 123 -7.43 0.58 3.51
C GLN A 123 -6.03 0.64 4.14
N ASP A 124 -5.94 0.15 5.37
CA ASP A 124 -4.67 -0.03 6.06
C ASP A 124 -3.97 -1.27 5.47
N LEU A 125 -2.69 -1.15 5.14
CA LEU A 125 -1.90 -2.21 4.50
C LEU A 125 -0.87 -2.81 5.46
N ALA A 126 -0.24 -1.99 6.30
CA ALA A 126 0.69 -2.40 7.34
C ALA A 126 0.66 -1.38 8.49
N PRO A 127 0.80 -1.79 9.77
CA PRO A 127 1.05 -3.16 10.25
C PRO A 127 -0.21 -4.02 10.38
N ILE A 128 -1.38 -3.48 10.03
CA ILE A 128 -2.67 -4.18 10.05
C ILE A 128 -3.33 -4.11 8.68
N ASN A 129 -4.34 -4.95 8.45
CA ASN A 129 -5.13 -4.99 7.23
C ASN A 129 -6.60 -4.68 7.51
N SER A 130 -6.95 -3.41 7.59
CA SER A 130 -8.28 -2.94 7.99
C SER A 130 -8.89 -2.03 6.93
N LEU A 131 -10.22 -1.93 6.90
CA LEU A 131 -10.93 -1.02 6.01
C LEU A 131 -11.74 -0.03 6.85
N VAL A 132 -11.49 1.25 6.65
CA VAL A 132 -12.02 2.35 7.47
C VAL A 132 -12.65 3.40 6.58
N VAL A 133 -13.80 3.93 6.99
CA VAL A 133 -14.34 5.17 6.43
C VAL A 133 -14.14 6.31 7.40
N SER A 134 -13.93 7.51 6.86
CA SER A 134 -13.45 8.66 7.63
C SER A 134 -13.98 10.00 7.13
N LEU A 135 -14.13 10.96 8.05
CA LEU A 135 -14.28 12.40 7.79
C LEU A 135 -12.93 13.11 7.66
N LEU A 136 -11.83 12.42 7.96
CA LEU A 136 -10.49 12.99 7.99
C LEU A 136 -9.83 12.79 6.64
N ASP A 137 -9.18 13.84 6.14
CA ASP A 137 -8.25 13.74 5.01
C ASP A 137 -7.07 12.81 5.35
N PRO A 138 -6.26 12.37 4.36
CA PRO A 138 -5.26 11.34 4.59
C PRO A 138 -4.23 11.68 5.68
N ALA A 139 -3.85 12.95 5.80
CA ALA A 139 -2.87 13.38 6.79
C ALA A 139 -3.47 13.45 8.19
N ALA A 140 -4.71 13.96 8.29
CA ALA A 140 -5.45 13.98 9.54
C ALA A 140 -5.79 12.56 10.02
N TYR A 141 -6.17 11.65 9.11
CA TYR A 141 -6.41 10.25 9.40
C TYR A 141 -5.15 9.55 9.91
N TYR A 142 -4.03 9.70 9.20
CA TYR A 142 -2.73 9.18 9.63
C TYR A 142 -2.36 9.68 11.03
N ALA A 143 -2.53 10.98 11.31
CA ALA A 143 -2.26 11.54 12.62
C ALA A 143 -3.18 10.95 13.71
N ASP A 144 -4.47 10.73 13.42
CA ASP A 144 -5.43 10.13 14.35
C ASP A 144 -5.12 8.66 14.70
N VAL A 145 -4.45 7.92 13.81
CA VAL A 145 -4.09 6.52 14.11
C VAL A 145 -2.67 6.35 14.62
N THR A 146 -1.86 7.41 14.62
CA THR A 146 -0.44 7.37 15.03
C THR A 146 -0.06 8.40 16.11
N THR A 147 -0.02 9.68 15.78
CA THR A 147 0.65 10.71 16.60
C THR A 147 -0.29 11.49 17.53
N LYS A 148 -1.55 11.63 17.15
CA LYS A 148 -2.58 12.39 17.87
C LYS A 148 -3.87 11.57 17.98
N PRO A 149 -3.85 10.41 18.63
CA PRO A 149 -4.98 9.50 18.55
C PRO A 149 -6.20 10.01 19.31
N SER A 150 -7.35 10.05 18.63
CA SER A 150 -8.65 10.27 19.28
C SER A 150 -9.12 9.06 20.08
N LYS A 151 -8.47 7.90 19.93
CA LYS A 151 -8.74 6.65 20.64
C LYS A 151 -7.57 6.26 21.56
N SER A 152 -7.79 5.31 22.46
CA SER A 152 -6.80 4.90 23.47
C SER A 152 -5.60 4.12 22.93
N PHE A 153 -5.59 3.78 21.64
CA PHE A 153 -4.50 3.03 21.00
C PHE A 153 -3.94 3.82 19.82
N ARG A 154 -2.71 3.50 19.43
CA ARG A 154 -2.03 4.06 18.26
C ARG A 154 -1.03 3.06 17.69
N PHE A 155 -0.73 3.22 16.41
CA PHE A 155 0.38 2.53 15.76
C PHE A 155 1.63 3.42 15.75
N PRO A 156 2.85 2.86 15.83
CA PRO A 156 4.08 3.65 15.68
C PRO A 156 4.20 4.28 14.29
N GLY A 157 3.70 3.58 13.28
CA GLY A 157 3.66 4.00 11.88
C GLY A 157 2.63 3.16 11.12
N MET A 158 2.31 3.57 9.90
CA MET A 158 1.31 2.91 9.06
C MET A 158 1.55 3.15 7.57
N CYS A 159 1.21 2.15 6.76
CA CYS A 159 0.99 2.29 5.33
C CYS A 159 -0.50 2.15 5.04
N LEU A 160 -1.07 3.09 4.29
CA LEU A 160 -2.48 3.10 3.92
C LEU A 160 -2.66 3.56 2.47
N VAL A 161 -3.79 3.19 1.87
CA VAL A 161 -4.21 3.63 0.54
C VAL A 161 -5.60 4.23 0.61
N GLU A 162 -5.83 5.32 -0.14
CA GLU A 162 -7.17 5.89 -0.27
C GLU A 162 -7.90 5.29 -1.48
N LEU A 163 -9.10 4.79 -1.22
CA LEU A 163 -9.94 4.12 -2.21
C LEU A 163 -11.15 4.99 -2.59
N GLU A 164 -11.58 4.84 -3.84
CA GLU A 164 -12.66 5.61 -4.45
C GLU A 164 -14.03 5.23 -3.87
N LEU A 165 -14.79 6.24 -3.46
CA LEU A 165 -16.17 6.08 -2.99
C LEU A 165 -17.19 6.56 -4.04
N GLY A 166 -16.75 7.20 -5.12
CA GLY A 166 -17.64 7.73 -6.15
C GLY A 166 -18.70 8.65 -5.54
N PRO A 167 -19.98 8.56 -5.97
CA PRO A 167 -21.06 9.37 -5.41
C PRO A 167 -21.28 9.21 -3.89
N LEU A 168 -20.92 8.07 -3.30
CA LEU A 168 -21.09 7.81 -1.86
C LEU A 168 -20.18 8.71 -1.00
N ALA A 169 -19.12 9.29 -1.58
CA ALA A 169 -18.25 10.23 -0.88
C ALA A 169 -19.00 11.48 -0.40
N ARG A 170 -20.11 11.85 -1.06
CA ARG A 170 -20.87 13.08 -0.78
C ARG A 170 -22.31 12.81 -0.35
N ASP A 171 -22.88 11.69 -0.81
CA ASP A 171 -24.23 11.27 -0.50
C ASP A 171 -24.27 9.76 -0.25
N PRO A 172 -23.90 9.29 0.96
CA PRO A 172 -23.88 7.86 1.26
C PRO A 172 -25.29 7.23 1.27
N GLU A 173 -26.35 8.02 1.40
CA GLU A 173 -27.73 7.52 1.42
C GLU A 173 -28.28 7.34 -0.01
N ASN A 174 -28.12 8.33 -0.89
CA ASN A 174 -28.75 8.34 -2.22
C ASN A 174 -27.76 8.28 -3.39
N GLY A 175 -26.46 8.41 -3.14
CA GLY A 175 -25.42 8.32 -4.16
C GLY A 175 -25.47 6.98 -4.89
N ARG A 176 -25.34 6.99 -6.21
CA ARG A 176 -25.38 5.76 -7.03
C ARG A 176 -24.09 4.95 -6.83
N GLU A 177 -24.22 3.64 -6.85
CA GLU A 177 -23.09 2.70 -6.67
C GLU A 177 -22.22 2.58 -7.91
N ASP A 178 -22.74 2.98 -9.07
CA ASP A 178 -22.09 2.99 -10.38
C ASP A 178 -21.15 1.77 -10.57
N ASP A 179 -19.85 1.99 -10.82
CA ASP A 179 -18.86 0.95 -11.10
C ASP A 179 -18.02 0.54 -9.86
N LEU A 180 -18.50 0.84 -8.65
CA LEU A 180 -17.80 0.48 -7.41
C LEU A 180 -17.79 -1.06 -7.23
N PRO A 181 -16.62 -1.71 -7.11
CA PRO A 181 -16.50 -3.16 -7.10
C PRO A 181 -16.65 -3.76 -5.68
N TYR A 182 -17.16 -3.00 -4.70
CA TYR A 182 -17.22 -3.46 -3.32
C TYR A 182 -18.40 -4.40 -3.11
N LEU A 183 -18.14 -5.60 -2.59
CA LEU A 183 -19.18 -6.62 -2.38
C LEU A 183 -20.14 -6.31 -1.22
N PHE A 184 -19.82 -5.31 -0.39
CA PHE A 184 -20.48 -4.99 0.87
C PHE A 184 -21.10 -3.59 0.87
N MET A 185 -21.70 -3.18 -0.25
CA MET A 185 -22.21 -1.82 -0.46
C MET A 185 -23.16 -1.33 0.63
N GLN A 186 -24.13 -2.15 1.05
CA GLN A 186 -25.08 -1.75 2.09
C GLN A 186 -24.39 -1.46 3.43
N HIS A 187 -23.48 -2.35 3.87
CA HIS A 187 -22.70 -2.16 5.10
C HIS A 187 -21.75 -0.96 4.99
N LEU A 188 -21.17 -0.72 3.80
CA LEU A 188 -20.35 0.47 3.54
C LEU A 188 -21.16 1.76 3.70
N ARG A 189 -22.39 1.83 3.15
CA ARG A 189 -23.29 2.98 3.32
C ARG A 189 -23.64 3.23 4.77
N GLU A 190 -24.05 2.18 5.49
CA GLU A 190 -24.36 2.27 6.92
C GLU A 190 -23.16 2.80 7.71
N ALA A 191 -21.96 2.30 7.43
CA ALA A 191 -20.73 2.77 8.06
C ALA A 191 -20.42 4.24 7.75
N LEU A 192 -20.65 4.70 6.52
CA LEU A 192 -20.48 6.10 6.13
C LEU A 192 -21.50 7.01 6.82
N MET A 193 -22.77 6.60 6.91
CA MET A 193 -23.84 7.34 7.56
C MET A 193 -23.67 7.46 9.08
N GLU A 194 -22.92 6.54 9.70
CA GLU A 194 -22.58 6.63 11.12
C GLU A 194 -21.54 7.73 11.44
N LEU A 195 -20.85 8.28 10.44
CA LEU A 195 -19.84 9.31 10.66
C LEU A 195 -20.51 10.61 11.10
N THR A 196 -19.96 11.24 12.15
CA THR A 196 -20.50 12.48 12.71
C THR A 196 -19.35 13.42 13.08
N PRO A 197 -19.31 14.65 12.53
CA PRO A 197 -18.30 15.64 12.87
C PRO A 197 -18.22 15.86 14.39
N GLY A 198 -17.01 15.87 14.94
CA GLY A 198 -16.75 16.13 16.36
C GLY A 198 -17.00 14.97 17.33
N SER A 199 -17.57 13.84 16.90
CA SER A 199 -17.78 12.67 17.78
C SER A 199 -17.24 11.38 17.17
N LYS A 200 -17.65 11.04 15.95
CA LYS A 200 -17.29 9.80 15.27
C LYS A 200 -16.73 10.09 13.89
N GLN A 201 -15.46 10.45 13.86
CA GLN A 201 -14.76 10.82 12.63
C GLN A 201 -14.22 9.62 11.85
N ASN A 202 -14.09 8.46 12.50
CA ASN A 202 -13.62 7.21 11.92
C ASN A 202 -14.57 6.07 12.25
N LYS A 203 -14.84 5.19 11.29
CA LYS A 203 -15.60 3.95 11.46
C LYS A 203 -14.89 2.81 10.74
N LEU A 204 -14.55 1.80 11.52
CA LEU A 204 -14.03 0.54 10.98
C LEU A 204 -15.16 -0.22 10.28
N VAL A 205 -15.03 -0.37 8.96
CA VAL A 205 -15.94 -1.16 8.12
C VAL A 205 -15.60 -2.64 8.30
N HIS A 206 -14.32 -3.00 8.12
CA HIS A 206 -13.81 -4.35 8.31
C HIS A 206 -12.55 -4.35 9.18
N ARG A 207 -12.56 -5.19 10.22
CA ARG A 207 -11.42 -5.38 11.14
C ARG A 207 -10.25 -6.09 10.48
N VAL A 208 -10.56 -7.05 9.60
CA VAL A 208 -9.60 -7.81 8.81
C VAL A 208 -10.13 -7.79 7.39
N HIS A 209 -9.42 -7.12 6.50
CA HIS A 209 -9.80 -6.96 5.11
C HIS A 209 -8.78 -7.62 4.17
N SER A 210 -9.24 -8.05 2.99
CA SER A 210 -8.35 -8.53 1.95
C SER A 210 -7.37 -7.43 1.58
N LEU A 211 -6.07 -7.75 1.55
CA LEU A 211 -5.04 -6.82 1.06
C LEU A 211 -5.04 -6.72 -0.47
N GLU A 212 -5.73 -7.61 -1.16
CA GLU A 212 -5.95 -7.50 -2.60
C GLU A 212 -7.17 -6.64 -2.89
N PHE A 213 -6.99 -5.64 -3.75
CA PHE A 213 -8.03 -4.71 -4.19
C PHE A 213 -7.76 -4.28 -5.65
N PRO A 214 -8.80 -3.93 -6.43
CA PRO A 214 -8.58 -3.46 -7.79
C PRO A 214 -7.82 -2.14 -7.75
N PHE A 215 -6.61 -2.07 -8.31
CA PHE A 215 -5.80 -0.85 -8.28
C PHE A 215 -6.46 0.33 -9.01
N ARG A 216 -7.44 0.06 -9.90
CA ARG A 216 -8.29 1.09 -10.49
C ARG A 216 -9.12 1.89 -9.48
N MET A 217 -9.28 1.36 -8.26
CA MET A 217 -10.01 2.03 -7.17
C MET A 217 -9.12 2.93 -6.33
N VAL A 218 -7.81 3.00 -6.58
CA VAL A 218 -6.94 3.94 -5.88
C VAL A 218 -7.30 5.35 -6.33
N LYS A 219 -7.83 6.15 -5.40
CA LYS A 219 -8.31 7.51 -5.65
C LYS A 219 -7.15 8.50 -5.73
N ASN A 220 -6.54 8.80 -4.58
CA ASN A 220 -5.42 9.73 -4.50
C ASN A 220 -4.07 9.01 -4.61
N GLY A 221 -3.88 7.93 -3.87
CA GLY A 221 -2.61 7.22 -3.83
C GLY A 221 -2.36 6.56 -2.48
N PHE A 222 -1.09 6.31 -2.21
CA PHE A 222 -0.61 5.60 -1.03
C PHE A 222 0.13 6.54 -0.10
N PHE A 223 0.01 6.28 1.19
CA PHE A 223 0.67 7.03 2.24
C PHE A 223 1.42 6.06 3.15
N ALA A 224 2.63 6.42 3.53
CA ALA A 224 3.44 5.66 4.47
C ALA A 224 4.10 6.62 5.46
N GLY A 225 4.12 6.27 6.74
CA GLY A 225 4.68 7.16 7.74
C GLY A 225 5.03 6.44 9.03
N ILE A 226 6.00 7.00 9.75
CA ILE A 226 6.37 6.58 11.10
C ILE A 226 6.51 7.82 11.99
N GLY A 227 5.92 7.78 13.18
CA GLY A 227 5.81 8.95 14.04
C GLY A 227 5.17 10.13 13.31
N SER A 228 5.79 11.30 13.39
CA SER A 228 5.31 12.52 12.72
C SER A 228 5.67 12.61 11.23
N GLU A 229 6.44 11.68 10.69
CA GLU A 229 6.80 11.67 9.28
C GLU A 229 5.71 11.00 8.46
N LEU A 230 5.37 11.60 7.31
CA LEU A 230 4.43 11.05 6.35
C LEU A 230 4.96 11.32 4.94
N VAL A 231 4.92 10.29 4.09
CA VAL A 231 5.22 10.38 2.67
C VAL A 231 4.00 9.95 1.86
N TYR A 232 3.84 10.57 0.69
CA TYR A 232 2.75 10.33 -0.23
C TYR A 232 3.28 9.89 -1.61
N TYR A 233 2.62 8.89 -2.18
CA TYR A 233 2.88 8.31 -3.48
C TYR A 233 1.61 8.45 -4.34
N PRO A 234 1.50 9.50 -5.17
CA PRO A 234 0.31 9.75 -5.97
C PRO A 234 0.09 8.64 -6.98
N MET A 235 -1.17 8.24 -7.12
CA MET A 235 -1.57 7.38 -8.23
C MET A 235 -1.54 8.17 -9.53
N LEU A 236 -1.12 7.52 -10.62
CA LEU A 236 -1.14 8.14 -11.94
C LEU A 236 -2.58 8.31 -12.43
N SER A 237 -2.84 9.38 -13.18
CA SER A 237 -4.17 9.59 -13.76
C SER A 237 -4.56 8.44 -14.70
N HIS A 238 -5.86 8.15 -14.81
CA HIS A 238 -6.36 7.14 -15.74
C HIS A 238 -5.94 7.41 -17.20
N ALA A 239 -5.77 8.67 -17.60
CA ALA A 239 -5.29 9.02 -18.94
C ALA A 239 -3.83 8.56 -19.15
N VAL A 240 -2.95 8.82 -18.18
CA VAL A 240 -1.55 8.37 -18.21
C VAL A 240 -1.48 6.84 -18.16
N LEU A 241 -2.25 6.20 -17.28
CA LEU A 241 -2.27 4.74 -17.17
C LEU A 241 -2.72 4.07 -18.47
N ARG A 242 -3.75 4.57 -19.14
CA ARG A 242 -4.23 4.04 -20.42
C ARG A 242 -3.23 4.25 -21.56
N LYS A 243 -2.55 5.40 -21.57
CA LYS A 243 -1.65 5.78 -22.67
C LYS A 243 -0.26 5.15 -22.51
N ASP A 244 0.34 5.31 -21.34
CA ASP A 244 1.75 5.03 -21.11
C ASP A 244 1.97 3.71 -20.36
N HIS A 245 0.94 3.18 -19.68
CA HIS A 245 0.99 1.93 -18.91
C HIS A 245 -0.15 0.95 -19.26
N ASN A 246 -0.57 0.92 -20.53
CA ASN A 246 -1.77 0.19 -20.98
C ASN A 246 -1.79 -1.30 -20.56
N ASN A 247 -0.66 -1.99 -20.66
CA ASN A 247 -0.56 -3.41 -20.28
C ASN A 247 -0.87 -3.60 -18.79
N TRP A 248 -0.32 -2.76 -17.93
CA TRP A 248 -0.59 -2.76 -16.50
C TRP A 248 -2.03 -2.35 -16.21
N TRP A 249 -2.54 -1.31 -16.88
CA TRP A 249 -3.90 -0.80 -16.65
C TRP A 249 -4.99 -1.85 -16.95
N ARG A 250 -4.80 -2.65 -18.01
CA ARG A 250 -5.74 -3.73 -18.37
C ARG A 250 -5.78 -4.84 -17.32
N SER A 251 -4.67 -5.08 -16.62
CA SER A 251 -4.56 -6.08 -15.55
C SER A 251 -4.71 -5.50 -14.14
N ALA A 252 -5.05 -4.20 -14.00
CA ALA A 252 -5.22 -3.52 -12.72
C ALA A 252 -6.55 -3.85 -12.00
N ASN A 253 -7.37 -4.72 -12.61
CA ASN A 253 -8.56 -5.31 -11.98
C ASN A 253 -8.20 -6.65 -11.32
N LEU A 254 -9.01 -7.08 -10.34
CA LEU A 254 -8.98 -8.44 -9.80
C LEU A 254 -9.78 -9.40 -10.70
#